data_AF-A0A947RVT1-F1
#
_entry.id   AF-A0A947RVT1-F1
#
_cell.length_a   1.000
_cell.length_b   1.000
_cell.length_c   1.000
_cell.angle_alpha   90.00
_cell.angle_beta   90.00
_cell.angle_gamma   90.00
#
_symmetry.space_group_name_H-M   'P 1'
#
loop_
_entity.id
_entity.type
_entity.pdbx_description
1 polymer ?
#
loop_
_entity_poly.entity_id
_entity_poly.type
_entity_poly.pdbx_seq_one_letter_code
_entity_poly.pdbx_strand_id
1 'polypeptide(L)' 'GPFWCYFVADEARGRIFCLDLLVYAPNKEKMDFFRRLRALLETFSLTAPGT' A
#
# COMPACT_ATOMS: atom_id res chain seq x y z
N GLY A 1 10.80 9.19 8.13
CA GLY A 1 11.16 7.92 7.48
C GLY A 1 10.66 7.95 6.05
N PRO A 2 11.18 7.12 5.16
CA PRO A 2 10.61 7.02 3.82
C PRO A 2 9.19 6.44 3.91
N PHE A 3 8.28 7.05 3.17
CA PHE A 3 6.87 6.65 3.11
C PHE A 3 6.44 6.59 1.66
N TRP A 4 5.52 5.68 1.35
CA TRP A 4 4.78 5.70 0.10
C TRP A 4 3.29 5.85 0.39
N CYS A 5 2.67 6.76 -0.34
CA CYS A 5 1.24 7.02 -0.27
C CYS A 5 0.67 6.68 -1.64
N TYR A 6 -0.32 5.79 -1.67
CA TYR A 6 -1.02 5.38 -2.88
C TYR A 6 -2.50 5.70 -2.76
N PHE A 7 -3.08 6.12 -3.88
CA PHE A 7 -4.51 6.43 -3.97
C PHE A 7 -5.19 5.41 -4.86
N VAL A 8 -6.24 4.76 -4.35
CA VAL A 8 -7.07 3.83 -5.13
C VAL A 8 -8.47 4.39 -5.22
N ALA A 9 -8.91 4.69 -6.44
CA ALA A 9 -10.26 5.15 -6.70
C ALA A 9 -11.24 3.97 -6.73
N ASP A 10 -12.36 4.12 -6.02
CA ASP A 10 -13.54 3.27 -6.13
C ASP A 10 -14.64 4.09 -6.80
N GLU A 11 -14.58 4.15 -8.13
CA GLU A 11 -15.49 4.97 -8.95
C GLU A 11 -16.94 4.55 -8.80
N ALA A 12 -17.19 3.24 -8.64
CA ALA A 12 -18.54 2.68 -8.47
C ALA A 12 -19.24 3.21 -7.21
N ARG A 13 -18.47 3.57 -6.17
CA ARG A 13 -18.98 4.07 -4.88
C ARG A 13 -18.61 5.53 -4.61
N GLY A 14 -17.97 6.20 -5.56
CA GLY A 14 -17.58 7.61 -5.45
C GLY A 14 -16.64 7.92 -4.28
N ARG A 15 -15.69 7.02 -3.97
CA ARG A 15 -14.75 7.18 -2.84
C ARG A 15 -13.30 6.91 -3.26
N ILE A 16 -12.36 7.41 -2.46
CA ILE A 16 -10.93 7.20 -2.64
C ILE A 16 -10.35 6.58 -1.37
N PHE A 17 -9.53 5.54 -1.54
CA PHE A 17 -8.72 4.96 -0.48
C PHE A 17 -7.32 5.54 -0.52
N CYS A 18 -6.84 6.00 0.63
CA CYS A 18 -5.45 6.39 0.85
C CYS A 18 -4.73 5.25 1.54
N LEU A 19 -3.72 4.68 0.89
CA LEU A 19 -2.92 3.56 1.40
C LEU A 19 -1.53 4.07 1.75
N ASP A 20 -1.32 4.33 3.04
CA ASP A 20 -0.05 4.79 3.57
C ASP A 20 0.80 3.59 4.02
N LEU A 21 1.97 3.45 3.40
CA LEU A 21 2.92 2.39 3.68
C LEU A 21 4.15 2.99 4.36
N LEU A 22 4.37 2.56 5.60
CA LEU A 22 5.45 3.05 6.44
C LEU A 22 6.35 1.89 6.87
N VAL A 23 7.66 2.12 6.79
CA VAL A 23 8.68 1.21 7.35
C VAL A 23 9.46 1.95 8.41
N TYR A 24 9.40 1.44 9.63
CA TYR A 24 10.29 1.82 10.70
C TYR A 24 11.44 0.82 10.81
N ALA A 25 12.57 1.16 10.20
CA ALA A 25 13.77 0.31 10.18
C ALA A 25 15.05 1.18 10.28
N PRO A 26 15.39 1.68 11.48
CA PRO A 26 16.61 2.45 11.68
C PRO A 26 17.85 1.60 11.38
N ASN A 27 18.87 2.21 10.78
CA ASN A 27 20.15 1.57 10.44
C ASN A 27 20.05 0.34 9.52
N LYS A 28 18.93 0.16 8.81
CA LYS A 28 18.76 -0.89 7.80
C LYS A 28 18.69 -0.31 6.39
N GLU A 29 19.09 -1.11 5.42
CA GLU A 29 18.81 -0.88 3.99
C GLU A 29 17.29 -0.85 3.79
N LYS A 30 16.79 0.12 3.01
CA LYS A 30 15.35 0.45 2.91
C LYS A 30 14.69 -0.10 1.64
N MET A 31 15.44 -0.28 0.57
CA MET A 31 14.94 -0.72 -0.73
C MET A 31 14.29 -2.10 -0.66
N ASP A 32 14.82 -3.02 0.13
CA ASP A 32 14.19 -4.33 0.30
C ASP A 32 12.84 -4.24 1.02
N PHE A 33 12.70 -3.33 1.99
CA PHE A 33 11.41 -3.09 2.63
C PHE A 33 10.41 -2.46 1.66
N PHE A 34 10.85 -1.52 0.83
CA PHE A 34 9.98 -0.92 -0.19
C PHE A 34 9.48 -1.94 -1.20
N ARG A 35 10.35 -2.83 -1.70
CA ARG A 35 9.94 -3.91 -2.61
C ARG A 35 8.85 -4.78 -1.99
N ARG A 36 8.96 -5.09 -0.69
CA ARG A 36 7.94 -5.85 0.04
C ARG A 36 6.64 -5.06 0.22
N LEU A 37 6.72 -3.78 0.57
CA LEU A 37 5.54 -2.91 0.66
C LEU A 37 4.80 -2.80 -0.67
N ARG A 38 5.53 -2.70 -1.78
CA ARG A 38 4.95 -2.71 -3.13
C ARG A 38 4.21 -4.01 -3.40
N ALA A 39 4.81 -5.16 -3.08
CA ALA A 39 4.16 -6.46 -3.25
C ALA A 39 2.86 -6.55 -2.42
N LEU A 40 2.83 -6.02 -1.19
CA LEU A 40 1.60 -5.95 -0.39
C LEU A 40 0.54 -5.06 -1.06
N LEU A 41 0.93 -3.87 -1.55
CA LEU A 41 0.02 -2.97 -2.24
C LEU A 41 -0.58 -3.61 -3.49
N GLU A 42 0.21 -4.35 -4.26
CA GLU A 42 -0.24 -5.05 -5.48
C GLU A 42 -1.32 -6.11 -5.18
N THR A 43 -1.48 -6.52 -3.91
CA THR A 43 -2.57 -7.43 -3.48
C THR A 43 -3.79 -6.72 -2.92
N PHE A 44 -3.77 -5.37 -2.80
CA PHE A 44 -4.93 -4.63 -2.33
C PHE A 44 -6.09 -4.76 -3.33
N SER A 45 -7.26 -5.11 -2.82
CA SER A 45 -8.48 -5.26 -3.59
C SER A 45 -9.64 -4.58 -2.87
N LEU A 46 -10.53 -3.95 -3.65
CA LEU A 46 -11.79 -3.40 -3.16
C LEU A 46 -12.87 -4.47 -2.97
N THR A 47 -12.61 -5.68 -3.46
CA THR A 47 -13.49 -6.84 -3.38
C THR A 47 -13.00 -7.80 -2.30
N ALA A 48 -13.91 -8.23 -1.44
CA ALA A 48 -13.61 -9.25 -0.44
C ALA A 48 -13.30 -10.61 -1.12
N PRO A 49 -12.36 -11.41 -0.62
CA PRO A 49 -12.13 -12.75 -1.15
C PRO A 49 -13.37 -13.63 -0.89
N GLY A 50 -13.94 -14.25 -1.94
CA GLY A 50 -14.93 -15.33 -1.80
C GLY A 50 -16.42 -14.97 -1.94
N THR A 51 -16.76 -13.83 -2.54
CA THR A 51 -18.13 -13.51 -3.01
C THR A 51 -18.28 -13.63 -4.51
#